data_AF-A0A497A457-F1
#
_entry.id   AF-A0A497A457-F1
#
_cell.length_a   1.000
_cell.length_b   1.000
_cell.length_c   1.000
_cell.angle_alpha   90.00
_cell.angle_beta   90.00
_cell.angle_gamma   90.00
#
_symmetry.space_group_name_H-M   'P 1'
#
loop_
_entity.id
_entity.type
_entity.pdbx_description
1 polymer ?
#
loop_
_entity_poly.entity_id
_entity_poly.type
_entity_poly.pdbx_seq_one_letter_code
_entity_poly.pdbx_strand_id
1 'polypeptide(L)' 'MKDELDRLTKLEKQIKAGGGKERIQRQHDLGKLTARERLDLLFDPGTFHELDLFVQHRCTS' A
#
# COMPACT_ATOMS: atom_id res chain seq x y z
N MET A 1 -12.63 -16.41 14.24
CA MET A 1 -13.26 -15.56 13.19
C MET A 1 -12.88 -14.10 13.37
N LYS A 2 -13.18 -13.47 14.52
CA LYS A 2 -12.84 -12.05 14.75
C LYS A 2 -11.33 -11.77 14.75
N ASP A 3 -10.54 -12.65 15.39
CA ASP A 3 -9.08 -12.47 15.49
C ASP A 3 -8.37 -12.55 14.12
N GLU A 4 -8.83 -13.42 13.22
CA GLU A 4 -8.25 -13.55 11.87
C GLU A 4 -8.59 -12.33 11.01
N LEU A 5 -9.79 -11.77 11.15
CA LEU A 5 -10.18 -10.55 10.45
C LEU A 5 -9.35 -9.35 10.92
N ASP A 6 -9.09 -9.26 12.23
CA ASP A 6 -8.22 -8.23 12.80
C ASP A 6 -6.77 -8.38 12.31
N ARG A 7 -6.28 -9.62 12.21
CA ARG A 7 -4.96 -9.93 11.64
C ARG A 7 -4.86 -9.48 10.18
N LEU A 8 -5.85 -9.80 9.36
CA LEU A 8 -5.89 -9.41 7.95
C LEU A 8 -5.91 -7.89 7.80
N THR A 9 -6.75 -7.20 8.58
CA THR A 9 -6.82 -5.72 8.58
C THR A 9 -5.49 -5.07 8.97
N LYS A 10 -4.76 -5.66 9.93
CA LYS A 10 -3.42 -5.18 10.31
C LYS A 10 -2.41 -5.36 9.19
N LEU A 11 -2.41 -6.52 8.53
CA LEU A 11 -1.54 -6.79 7.38
C LEU A 11 -1.81 -5.82 6.23
N GLU A 12 -3.07 -5.59 5.88
CA GLU A 12 -3.43 -4.60 4.84
C GLU A 12 -2.92 -3.20 5.17
N LYS A 13 -3.07 -2.75 6.41
CA LYS A 13 -2.56 -1.44 6.85
C LYS A 13 -1.05 -1.34 6.72
N GLN A 14 -0.33 -2.41 7.07
CA GLN A 14 1.13 -2.47 6.94
C GLN A 14 1.56 -2.40 5.47
N ILE A 15 0.92 -3.17 4.59
CA ILE A 15 1.22 -3.17 3.15
C ILE A 15 0.88 -1.81 2.51
N LYS A 16 -0.23 -1.18 2.93
CA LYS A 16 -0.64 0.14 2.45
C LYS A 16 0.31 1.25 2.87
N ALA A 17 0.99 1.11 4.02
CA ALA A 17 2.05 2.01 4.45
C ALA A 17 3.32 1.94 3.57
N GLY A 18 3.44 0.92 2.72
CA GLY A 18 4.50 0.79 1.72
C GLY A 18 5.89 0.82 2.35
N GLY A 19 6.77 1.67 1.82
CA GLY A 19 8.15 1.81 2.30
C GLY A 19 8.32 2.49 3.66
N GLY A 20 7.23 2.86 4.34
CA GLY A 20 7.20 3.60 5.60
C GLY A 20 7.17 5.13 5.41
N LYS A 21 6.82 5.84 6.50
CA LYS A 21 6.63 7.31 6.49
C LYS A 21 7.84 8.08 5.93
N GLU A 22 9.05 7.66 6.30
CA GLU A 22 10.27 8.31 5.83
C GLU A 22 10.42 8.25 4.31
N ARG A 23 10.12 7.11 3.68
CA ARG A 23 10.23 6.97 2.23
C ARG A 23 9.11 7.70 1.49
N ILE A 24 7.93 7.78 2.09
CA ILE A 24 6.81 8.60 1.57
C ILE A 24 7.23 10.07 1.56
N GLN A 25 7.74 10.58 2.69
CA GLN A 25 8.20 11.96 2.80
C GLN A 25 9.29 12.27 1.76
N ARG A 26 10.27 11.37 1.58
CA ARG A 26 11.29 11.53 0.53
C ARG A 26 10.70 11.64 -0.88
N GLN A 27 9.60 10.96 -1.20
CA GLN A 27 8.95 11.15 -2.52
C GLN A 27 8.35 12.54 -2.62
N HIS A 28 7.64 12.98 -1.58
CA HIS A 28 7.00 14.29 -1.53
C HIS A 28 8.02 15.45 -1.56
N ASP A 29 9.15 15.30 -0.87
CA ASP A 29 10.26 16.27 -0.88
C ASP A 29 10.88 16.42 -2.28
N LEU A 30 10.82 15.36 -3.10
CA LEU A 30 11.23 15.38 -4.50
C LEU A 30 10.14 15.91 -5.44
N GLY A 31 9.01 16.39 -4.91
CA GLY A 31 7.85 16.85 -5.68
C GLY A 31 7.09 15.71 -6.35
N LYS A 32 7.25 14.46 -5.88
CA LYS A 32 6.65 13.26 -6.48
C LYS A 32 5.57 12.69 -5.59
N LEU A 33 4.48 12.27 -6.21
CA LEU A 33 3.46 11.45 -5.56
C LEU A 33 3.94 10.01 -5.38
N THR A 34 3.41 9.32 -4.37
CA THR A 34 3.54 7.87 -4.18
C THR A 34 2.78 7.10 -5.25
N ALA A 35 3.00 5.79 -5.33
CA ALA A 35 2.31 4.94 -6.30
C ALA A 35 0.78 4.98 -6.12
N ARG A 36 0.28 4.89 -4.87
CA ARG A 36 -1.16 4.90 -4.58
C ARG A 36 -1.80 6.26 -4.83
N GLU A 37 -1.15 7.35 -4.44
CA GLU A 37 -1.62 8.71 -4.75
C GLU A 37 -1.77 8.96 -6.26
N ARG A 38 -0.90 8.35 -7.10
CA ARG A 38 -1.05 8.43 -8.56
C ARG A 38 -2.25 7.63 -9.08
N LEU A 39 -2.53 6.47 -8.48
CA LEU A 39 -3.71 5.67 -8.82
C LEU A 39 -5.00 6.41 -8.45
N ASP A 40 -5.03 7.04 -7.28
CA ASP A 40 -6.19 7.82 -6.81
C ASP A 40 -6.50 9.03 -7.71
N LEU A 41 -5.51 9.56 -8.43
CA LEU A 41 -5.72 10.60 -9.44
C LEU A 41 -6.14 10.07 -10.81
N LEU A 42 -5.79 8.81 -11.12
CA LEU A 42 -6.02 8.21 -12.42
C LEU A 42 -7.41 7.58 -12.53
N PHE A 43 -7.89 6.97 -11.45
CA PHE A 43 -9.16 6.25 -11.42
C PHE A 43 -10.26 7.08 -10.76
N ASP A 44 -11.49 6.88 -11.22
CA ASP A 44 -12.65 7.44 -10.52
C ASP A 44 -12.72 6.89 -9.08
N PRO A 45 -13.10 7.71 -8.09
CA PRO A 45 -13.15 7.28 -6.70
C PRO A 45 -13.96 6.00 -6.51
N GLY A 46 -13.33 5.00 -5.87
CA GLY A 46 -13.96 3.71 -5.56
C GLY A 46 -14.01 2.70 -6.72
N THR A 47 -13.43 3.01 -7.89
CA THR A 47 -13.41 2.08 -9.04
C THR A 47 -12.15 1.21 -9.12
N PHE A 48 -11.07 1.61 -8.44
CA PHE A 48 -9.82 0.86 -8.44
C PHE A 48 -9.93 -0.41 -7.57
N HIS A 49 -9.69 -1.57 -8.19
CA HIS A 49 -9.63 -2.86 -7.51
C HIS A 49 -8.19 -3.42 -7.54
N GLU A 50 -7.55 -3.46 -6.38
CA GLU A 50 -6.17 -3.96 -6.23
C GLU A 50 -6.15 -5.49 -6.25
N LEU A 51 -5.29 -6.07 -7.09
CA LEU A 51 -4.99 -7.51 -7.12
C LEU A 51 -3.64 -7.76 -6.43
N ASP A 52 -3.43 -8.99 -5.96
CA ASP A 52 -2.12 -9.44 -5.46
C ASP A 52 -1.54 -8.62 -4.29
N LEU A 53 -2.40 -8.01 -3.46
CA LEU A 53 -1.99 -7.15 -2.34
C LEU A 53 -0.98 -7.82 -1.40
N PHE A 54 -1.09 -9.13 -1.18
CA PHE A 54 -0.26 -9.89 -0.23
C PHE A 54 0.92 -10.62 -0.88
N VAL A 55 1.18 -10.42 -2.18
CA VAL A 55 2.29 -11.09 -2.87
C VAL A 55 3.64 -10.65 -2.27
N GLN A 56 4.53 -11.63 -2.08
CA GLN A 56 5.89 -11.43 -1.60
C GLN A 56 6.89 -12.08 -2.54
N HIS A 57 8.13 -11.58 -2.54
CA HIS A 57 9.21 -12.23 -3.27
C HIS A 57 9.55 -13.59 -2.65
N ARG A 58 10.10 -14.50 -3.46
CA ARG A 58 10.56 -15.82 -3.00
C ARG A 58 11.98 -15.82 -2.39
N CYS A 59 12.68 -14.68 -2.43
CA CYS A 59 14.02 -14.58 -1.84
C CYS A 59 13.96 -14.74 -0.31
N THR A 60 14.88 -15.52 0.25
CA THR A 60 14.95 -15.85 1.68
C THR A 60 16.16 -15.22 2.38
N SER A 61 16.77 -14.19 1.80
CA SER A 61 17.97 -13.54 2.33
C SER A 61 17.80 -12.99 3.74
#